data_AF-A0A2V8LWT4-F1
#
_entry.id   AF-A0A2V8LWT4-F1
#
_cell.length_a   1.000
_cell.length_b   1.000
_cell.length_c   1.000
_cell.angle_alpha   90.00
_cell.angle_beta   90.00
_cell.angle_gamma   90.00
#
_symmetry.space_group_name_H-M   'P 1'
#
loop_
_entity.id
_entity.type
_entity.pdbx_description
1 polymer ?
#
loop_
_entity_poly.entity_id
_entity_poly.type
_entity_poly.pdbx_seq_one_letter_code
_entity_poly.pdbx_strand_id
1 'polypeptide(L)'
;MMKATASLIQAAAKFNEDHASKNLHLKLFMMAEIYPLLKEQVLLNPLKHVRHEIFLSWRPKDLMRLLSWRLRRHLKDHNLLKPTQSRLDWDDHHDVLHRRWEPQFGRMIQSNGGPPEPTFTYVLRHTQMRPRQVIVLCNSIASHAQANGRFPQFSAEDILAGVRNAEAALVDEVFNSYSSVYPNVALIAEALSGLPRMFTGNLLDKAAPKTASLWPNREYSPYRFRQLVAEVGIVGRVRRFDRSSGIVEADFEYGSHQRLGLQVTDDCVIHPMFYRKLNVAKDQPLTVMPFPDHPDYVM
;
A
#
# COMPACT_ATOMS: atom_id res chain seq x y z
N MET A 1 -5.74 -0.06 -24.76
CA MET A 1 -6.25 0.76 -23.62
C MET A 1 -5.40 2.01 -23.39
N MET A 2 -4.08 1.91 -23.17
CA MET A 2 -3.23 3.07 -22.86
C MET A 2 -3.25 4.22 -23.89
N LYS A 3 -3.28 3.92 -25.19
CA LYS A 3 -3.42 4.95 -26.25
C LYS A 3 -4.73 5.75 -26.13
N ALA A 4 -5.83 5.10 -25.74
CA ALA A 4 -7.11 5.78 -25.55
C ALA A 4 -7.05 6.73 -24.34
N THR A 5 -6.41 6.32 -23.25
CA THR A 5 -6.21 7.17 -22.07
C THR A 5 -5.36 8.40 -22.40
N ALA A 6 -4.28 8.23 -23.17
CA ALA A 6 -3.46 9.36 -23.61
C ALA A 6 -4.24 10.32 -24.53
N SER A 7 -5.04 9.80 -25.47
CA SER A 7 -5.92 10.63 -26.30
C SER A 7 -6.94 11.39 -25.46
N LEU A 8 -7.49 10.79 -24.40
CA LEU A 8 -8.40 11.45 -23.47
C LEU A 8 -7.71 12.63 -22.76
N ILE A 9 -6.46 12.45 -22.31
CA ILE A 9 -5.66 13.52 -21.69
C ILE A 9 -5.44 14.67 -22.65
N GLN A 10 -5.05 14.36 -23.90
CA GLN A 10 -4.84 15.40 -24.92
C GLN A 10 -6.15 16.12 -25.26
N ALA A 11 -7.27 15.40 -25.37
CA ALA A 11 -8.58 15.98 -25.60
C ALA A 11 -9.02 16.89 -24.44
N ALA A 12 -8.77 16.49 -23.19
CA ALA A 12 -9.07 17.33 -22.04
C ALA A 12 -8.19 18.58 -21.95
N ALA A 13 -6.90 18.46 -22.31
CA ALA A 13 -6.00 19.60 -22.42
C ALA A 13 -6.52 20.59 -23.46
N LYS A 14 -6.90 20.10 -24.66
CA LYS A 14 -7.48 20.94 -25.72
C LYS A 14 -8.80 21.59 -25.31
N PHE A 15 -9.68 20.83 -24.65
CA PHE A 15 -10.94 21.36 -24.11
C PHE A 15 -10.68 22.52 -23.15
N ASN A 16 -9.72 22.36 -22.23
CA ASN A 16 -9.35 23.42 -21.30
C ASN A 16 -8.78 24.65 -22.02
N GLU A 17 -7.97 24.47 -23.06
CA GLU A 17 -7.48 25.59 -23.87
C GLU A 17 -8.62 26.34 -24.57
N ASP A 18 -9.57 25.61 -25.18
CA ASP A 18 -10.67 26.19 -25.96
C ASP A 18 -11.76 26.83 -25.07
N HIS A 19 -11.94 26.35 -23.83
CA HIS A 19 -13.06 26.73 -22.97
C HIS A 19 -12.69 27.43 -21.65
N ALA A 20 -11.40 27.59 -21.31
CA ALA A 20 -10.98 28.28 -20.08
C ALA A 20 -11.47 29.74 -20.01
N SER A 21 -11.55 30.45 -21.15
CA SER A 21 -12.09 31.81 -21.21
C SER A 21 -13.57 31.91 -20.81
N LYS A 22 -14.29 30.78 -20.82
CA LYS A 22 -15.68 30.65 -20.38
C LYS A 22 -15.79 30.10 -18.95
N ASN A 23 -14.68 30.04 -18.20
CA ASN A 23 -14.60 29.45 -16.86
C ASN A 23 -15.02 27.96 -16.80
N LEU A 24 -14.85 27.22 -17.89
CA LEU A 24 -15.11 25.78 -17.93
C LEU A 24 -13.79 25.02 -17.90
N HIS A 25 -13.66 24.13 -16.93
CA HIS A 25 -12.47 23.30 -16.74
C HIS A 25 -12.83 21.83 -16.59
N LEU A 26 -12.16 20.98 -17.36
CA LEU A 26 -12.21 19.54 -17.26
C LEU A 26 -10.99 19.03 -16.48
N LYS A 27 -11.23 18.30 -15.40
CA LYS A 27 -10.20 17.59 -14.63
C LYS A 27 -10.35 16.08 -14.84
N LEU A 28 -9.26 15.42 -15.22
CA LEU A 28 -9.21 13.98 -15.38
C LEU A 28 -8.62 13.33 -14.15
N PHE A 29 -9.29 12.29 -13.66
CA PHE A 29 -8.81 11.46 -12.56
C PHE A 29 -8.31 10.14 -13.11
N MET A 30 -7.18 9.69 -12.60
CA MET A 30 -6.60 8.42 -13.00
C MET A 30 -5.79 7.81 -11.87
N MET A 31 -5.52 6.51 -11.99
CA MET A 31 -4.70 5.78 -11.03
C MET A 31 -3.26 6.30 -11.08
N ALA A 32 -2.74 6.71 -9.93
CA ALA A 32 -1.40 7.28 -9.80
C ALA A 32 -0.33 6.28 -10.25
N GLU A 33 -0.60 4.98 -10.11
CA GLU A 33 0.28 3.87 -10.47
C GLU A 33 0.51 3.76 -11.99
N ILE A 34 -0.47 4.15 -12.79
CA ILE A 34 -0.39 4.09 -14.26
C ILE A 34 0.12 5.42 -14.83
N TYR A 35 0.04 6.50 -14.06
CA TYR A 35 0.37 7.84 -14.55
C TYR A 35 1.83 7.98 -15.03
N PRO A 36 2.86 7.50 -14.30
CA PRO A 36 4.24 7.53 -14.78
C PRO A 36 4.40 6.83 -16.13
N LEU A 37 3.79 5.64 -16.29
CA LEU A 37 3.83 4.88 -17.55
C LEU A 37 3.23 5.67 -18.72
N LEU A 38 2.10 6.34 -18.50
CA LEU A 38 1.46 7.17 -19.52
C LEU A 38 2.29 8.41 -19.87
N LYS A 39 2.86 9.05 -18.86
CA LYS A 39 3.74 10.22 -19.01
C LYS A 39 5.02 9.89 -19.77
N GLU A 40 5.61 8.72 -19.51
CA GLU A 40 6.88 8.27 -20.08
C GLU A 40 6.74 7.67 -21.48
N GLN A 41 5.68 6.90 -21.74
CA GLN A 41 5.62 6.04 -22.94
C GLN A 41 4.54 6.44 -23.96
N VAL A 42 3.53 7.22 -23.57
CA VAL A 42 2.32 7.41 -24.41
C VAL A 42 2.01 8.87 -24.69
N LEU A 43 2.24 9.77 -23.73
CA LEU A 43 2.01 11.20 -23.93
C LEU A 43 3.14 11.83 -24.74
N LEU A 44 2.81 12.29 -25.95
CA LEU A 44 3.69 13.16 -26.73
C LEU A 44 3.75 14.53 -26.06
N ASN A 45 4.93 15.01 -25.70
CA ASN A 45 5.15 16.30 -25.02
C ASN A 45 4.30 16.51 -23.75
N PRO A 46 4.56 15.76 -22.65
CA PRO A 46 3.76 15.82 -21.43
C PRO A 46 3.55 17.24 -20.87
N LEU A 47 4.55 18.11 -20.97
CA LEU A 47 4.47 19.50 -20.49
C LEU A 47 3.41 20.35 -21.19
N LYS A 48 3.03 20.00 -22.43
CA LYS A 48 1.96 20.70 -23.15
C LYS A 48 0.59 20.29 -22.64
N HIS A 49 0.43 19.01 -22.31
CA HIS A 49 -0.88 18.41 -22.00
C HIS A 49 -1.15 18.28 -20.51
N VAL A 50 -0.12 18.30 -19.66
CA VAL A 50 -0.23 18.22 -18.21
C VAL A 50 0.55 19.37 -17.58
N ARG A 51 -0.18 20.41 -17.16
CA ARG A 51 0.41 21.63 -16.57
C ARG A 51 0.42 21.63 -15.04
N HIS A 52 -0.63 21.08 -14.43
CA HIS A 52 -0.83 21.07 -12.98
C HIS A 52 -1.26 19.67 -12.54
N GLU A 53 -0.30 18.75 -12.47
CA GLU A 53 -0.52 17.43 -11.90
C GLU A 53 -0.76 17.55 -10.39
N ILE A 54 -1.87 16.99 -9.93
CA ILE A 54 -2.24 16.94 -8.51
C ILE A 54 -2.33 15.48 -8.12
N PHE A 55 -1.50 15.08 -7.16
CA PHE A 55 -1.52 13.74 -6.59
C PHE A 55 -2.41 13.72 -5.36
N LEU A 56 -3.35 12.77 -5.32
CA LEU A 56 -4.18 12.50 -4.15
C LEU A 56 -3.58 11.32 -3.40
N SER A 57 -2.90 11.60 -2.30
CA SER A 57 -2.25 10.59 -1.47
C SER A 57 -2.98 10.45 -0.14
N TRP A 58 -3.27 9.21 0.24
CA TRP A 58 -3.89 8.93 1.54
C TRP A 58 -2.86 8.98 2.65
N ARG A 59 -3.19 9.72 3.71
CA ARG A 59 -2.37 9.76 4.92
C ARG A 59 -2.90 8.77 5.94
N PRO A 60 -2.05 8.26 6.85
CA PRO A 60 -2.48 7.38 7.93
C PRO A 60 -3.67 7.93 8.73
N LYS A 61 -3.66 9.23 9.07
CA LYS A 61 -4.77 9.86 9.78
C LYS A 61 -6.08 9.85 8.99
N ASP A 62 -6.02 10.00 7.68
CA ASP A 62 -7.21 10.03 6.83
C ASP A 62 -7.84 8.63 6.78
N LEU A 63 -7.00 7.59 6.67
CA LEU A 63 -7.43 6.19 6.73
C LEU A 63 -7.99 5.81 8.10
N MET A 64 -7.36 6.25 9.18
CA MET A 64 -7.85 6.05 10.55
C MET A 64 -9.24 6.66 10.73
N ARG A 65 -9.44 7.92 10.33
CA ARG A 65 -10.74 8.60 10.37
C ARG A 65 -11.80 7.84 9.57
N LEU A 66 -11.47 7.44 8.34
CA LEU A 66 -12.37 6.68 7.47
C LEU A 66 -12.85 5.40 8.14
N LEU A 67 -11.93 4.61 8.69
CA LEU A 67 -12.22 3.33 9.33
C LEU A 67 -13.01 3.50 10.62
N SER A 68 -12.57 4.38 11.51
CA SER A 68 -13.25 4.67 12.77
C SER A 68 -14.66 5.21 12.54
N TRP A 69 -14.86 6.05 11.53
CA TRP A 69 -16.19 6.54 11.15
C TRP A 69 -17.08 5.43 10.61
N ARG A 70 -16.54 4.59 9.70
CA ARG A 70 -17.28 3.47 9.11
C ARG A 70 -17.69 2.45 10.18
N LEU A 71 -16.77 2.08 11.07
CA LEU A 71 -17.06 1.18 12.18
C LEU A 71 -18.11 1.78 13.11
N ARG A 72 -17.94 3.05 13.52
CA ARG A 72 -18.92 3.73 14.37
C ARG A 72 -20.31 3.74 13.76
N ARG A 73 -20.43 4.04 12.46
CA ARG A 73 -21.71 4.04 11.76
C ARG A 73 -22.34 2.65 11.79
N HIS A 74 -21.56 1.61 11.46
CA HIS A 74 -22.02 0.23 11.54
C HIS A 74 -22.50 -0.15 12.96
N LEU A 75 -21.73 0.19 14.00
CA LEU A 75 -22.12 -0.08 15.39
C LEU A 75 -23.38 0.69 15.81
N LYS A 76 -23.56 1.92 15.32
CA LYS A 76 -24.76 2.71 15.59
C LYS A 76 -25.99 2.06 14.93
N ASP A 77 -25.86 1.69 13.66
CA ASP A 77 -26.96 1.12 12.87
C ASP A 77 -27.42 -0.25 13.43
N HIS A 78 -26.55 -0.94 14.18
CA HIS A 78 -26.85 -2.23 14.82
C HIS A 78 -27.06 -2.15 16.34
N ASN A 79 -27.19 -0.94 16.92
CA ASN A 79 -27.35 -0.73 18.37
C ASN A 79 -26.25 -1.33 19.26
N LEU A 80 -25.03 -1.49 18.71
CA LEU A 80 -23.85 -1.99 19.43
C LEU A 80 -22.98 -0.86 19.99
N LEU A 81 -23.30 0.39 19.63
CA LEU A 81 -22.54 1.56 20.07
C LEU A 81 -22.86 1.89 21.53
N LYS A 82 -21.87 1.76 22.40
CA LYS A 82 -21.98 2.22 23.79
C LYS A 82 -22.19 3.75 23.82
N PRO A 83 -23.07 4.29 24.69
CA PRO A 83 -23.25 5.73 24.86
C PRO A 83 -21.89 6.37 25.17
N THR A 84 -21.41 7.23 24.27
CA THR A 84 -20.16 7.97 24.49
C THR A 84 -20.51 9.35 25.05
N GLN A 85 -19.92 9.75 26.18
CA GLN A 85 -20.28 10.98 26.89
C GLN A 85 -19.61 12.26 26.34
N SER A 86 -18.61 12.17 25.45
CA SER A 86 -17.88 13.33 24.94
C SER A 86 -18.09 13.61 23.45
N ARG A 87 -18.07 14.90 23.09
CA ARG A 87 -17.94 15.37 21.71
C ARG A 87 -16.57 14.91 21.19
N LEU A 88 -16.59 14.11 20.14
CA LEU A 88 -15.38 13.67 19.42
C LEU A 88 -15.00 14.75 18.41
N ASP A 89 -13.74 15.14 18.39
CA ASP A 89 -13.17 15.92 17.29
C ASP A 89 -12.66 14.96 16.21
N TRP A 90 -13.26 15.01 15.02
CA TRP A 90 -12.82 14.18 13.89
C TRP A 90 -11.59 14.78 13.19
N ASP A 91 -11.26 16.04 13.46
CA ASP A 91 -10.10 16.73 12.92
C ASP A 91 -8.85 16.58 13.79
N ASP A 92 -8.99 16.05 15.00
CA ASP A 92 -7.87 15.58 15.82
C ASP A 92 -7.68 14.06 15.65
N HIS A 93 -6.56 13.66 15.04
CA HIS A 93 -6.25 12.26 14.81
C HIS A 93 -5.93 11.49 16.10
N HIS A 94 -5.37 12.14 17.13
CA HIS A 94 -5.13 11.50 18.43
C HIS A 94 -6.46 11.21 19.13
N ASP A 95 -7.43 12.15 19.06
CA ASP A 95 -8.76 11.95 19.62
C ASP A 95 -9.47 10.77 18.95
N VAL A 96 -9.37 10.67 17.62
CA VAL A 96 -9.93 9.52 16.86
C VAL A 96 -9.23 8.21 17.25
N LEU A 97 -7.90 8.18 17.35
CA LEU A 97 -7.14 7.00 17.77
C LEU A 97 -7.60 6.52 19.15
N HIS A 98 -7.47 7.37 20.16
CA HIS A 98 -7.69 7.00 21.56
C HIS A 98 -9.17 6.76 21.89
N ARG A 99 -10.11 7.49 21.27
CA ARG A 99 -11.54 7.37 21.59
C ARG A 99 -12.33 6.46 20.65
N ARG A 100 -11.81 6.13 19.47
CA ARG A 100 -12.55 5.33 18.46
C ARG A 100 -11.81 4.14 17.88
N TRP A 101 -10.49 4.08 17.93
CA TRP A 101 -9.74 2.91 17.45
C TRP A 101 -9.35 2.01 18.62
N GLU A 102 -8.61 2.54 19.59
CA GLU A 102 -8.10 1.78 20.74
C GLU A 102 -9.19 1.06 21.56
N PRO A 103 -10.39 1.62 21.79
CA PRO A 103 -11.43 0.94 22.55
C PRO A 103 -12.03 -0.30 21.87
N GLN A 104 -11.72 -0.54 20.60
CA GLN A 104 -12.19 -1.69 19.83
C GLN A 104 -11.03 -2.60 19.44
N PHE A 105 -9.90 -2.03 19.00
CA PHE A 105 -8.74 -2.76 18.51
C PHE A 105 -7.64 -2.97 19.56
N GLY A 106 -7.72 -2.32 20.71
CA GLY A 106 -6.63 -2.22 21.68
C GLY A 106 -5.57 -1.22 21.26
N ARG A 107 -4.67 -0.86 22.20
CA ARG A 107 -3.57 0.10 21.95
C ARG A 107 -2.36 -0.56 21.30
N MET A 108 -1.90 -1.67 21.88
CA MET A 108 -0.69 -2.37 21.46
C MET A 108 -1.01 -3.79 21.03
N ILE A 109 -0.25 -4.30 20.06
CA ILE A 109 -0.27 -5.68 19.61
C ILE A 109 1.16 -6.20 19.54
N GLN A 110 1.33 -7.46 19.91
CA GLN A 110 2.60 -8.16 19.74
C GLN A 110 2.42 -9.23 18.66
N SER A 111 3.11 -9.05 17.54
CA SER A 111 3.16 -10.07 16.49
C SER A 111 4.16 -11.18 16.87
N ASN A 112 3.98 -12.39 16.31
CA ASN A 112 4.85 -13.51 16.63
C ASN A 112 6.31 -13.21 16.29
N GLY A 113 7.14 -12.97 17.32
CA GLY A 113 8.57 -12.70 17.20
C GLY A 113 8.95 -11.25 16.93
N GLY A 114 8.01 -10.30 17.01
CA GLY A 114 8.29 -8.85 16.90
C GLY A 114 8.13 -8.10 18.23
N PRO A 115 8.66 -6.86 18.33
CA PRO A 115 8.39 -5.99 19.45
C PRO A 115 6.89 -5.62 19.51
N PRO A 116 6.35 -5.28 20.70
CA PRO A 116 5.03 -4.67 20.80
C PRO A 116 4.96 -3.38 19.99
N GLU A 117 3.89 -3.22 19.20
CA GLU A 117 3.68 -2.06 18.36
C GLU A 117 2.21 -1.59 18.42
N PRO A 118 1.91 -0.35 18.02
CA PRO A 118 0.53 0.13 17.98
C PRO A 118 -0.34 -0.70 17.02
N THR A 119 -1.57 -1.00 17.41
CA THR A 119 -2.48 -1.86 16.62
C THR A 119 -2.81 -1.28 15.26
N PHE A 120 -3.04 0.02 15.18
CA PHE A 120 -3.27 0.72 13.90
C PHE A 120 -2.05 0.58 13.00
N THR A 121 -0.86 0.73 13.58
CA THR A 121 0.40 0.63 12.85
C THR A 121 0.63 -0.76 12.28
N TYR A 122 0.40 -1.78 13.09
CA TYR A 122 0.44 -3.17 12.68
C TYR A 122 -0.48 -3.39 11.48
N VAL A 123 -1.75 -3.02 11.56
CA VAL A 123 -2.71 -3.26 10.46
C VAL A 123 -2.30 -2.50 9.20
N LEU A 124 -1.88 -1.24 9.34
CA LEU A 124 -1.60 -0.38 8.19
C LEU A 124 -0.39 -0.86 7.37
N ARG A 125 0.67 -1.37 8.00
CA ARG A 125 1.88 -1.84 7.27
C ARG A 125 1.65 -3.05 6.38
N HIS A 126 0.51 -3.75 6.52
CA HIS A 126 0.09 -4.82 5.62
C HIS A 126 -0.72 -4.30 4.41
N THR A 127 -0.64 -3.00 4.14
CA THR A 127 -1.29 -2.34 2.99
C THR A 127 -0.31 -1.43 2.25
N GLN A 128 -0.63 -1.09 1.01
CA GLN A 128 0.05 -0.07 0.22
C GLN A 128 -0.66 1.29 0.36
N MET A 129 -1.16 1.61 1.56
CA MET A 129 -1.89 2.85 1.88
C MET A 129 -3.18 3.07 1.07
N ARG A 130 -3.75 2.03 0.46
CA ARG A 130 -5.03 2.11 -0.27
C ARG A 130 -6.22 1.92 0.68
N PRO A 131 -7.24 2.80 0.65
CA PRO A 131 -8.42 2.68 1.52
C PRO A 131 -9.11 1.32 1.44
N ARG A 132 -9.21 0.76 0.24
CA ARG A 132 -9.84 -0.55 0.03
C ARG A 132 -9.10 -1.68 0.73
N GLN A 133 -7.77 -1.68 0.69
CA GLN A 133 -6.95 -2.72 1.32
C GLN A 133 -7.16 -2.72 2.84
N VAL A 134 -7.10 -1.56 3.49
CA VAL A 134 -7.30 -1.47 4.94
C VAL A 134 -8.74 -1.80 5.35
N ILE A 135 -9.75 -1.44 4.53
CA ILE A 135 -11.14 -1.87 4.75
C ILE A 135 -11.26 -3.39 4.69
N VAL A 136 -10.62 -4.04 3.72
CA VAL A 136 -10.62 -5.51 3.59
C VAL A 136 -9.97 -6.17 4.81
N LEU A 137 -8.83 -5.63 5.29
CA LEU A 137 -8.21 -6.11 6.53
C LEU A 137 -9.18 -5.98 7.72
N CYS A 138 -9.74 -4.79 7.95
CA CYS A 138 -10.65 -4.57 9.08
C CYS A 138 -11.92 -5.42 9.00
N ASN A 139 -12.48 -5.63 7.80
CA ASN A 139 -13.63 -6.52 7.62
C ASN A 139 -13.26 -7.98 7.94
N SER A 140 -12.07 -8.44 7.54
CA SER A 140 -11.58 -9.78 7.88
C SER A 140 -11.41 -9.96 9.40
N ILE A 141 -10.82 -8.96 10.07
CA ILE A 141 -10.70 -8.92 11.54
C ILE A 141 -12.08 -8.97 12.20
N ALA A 142 -13.04 -8.19 11.70
CA ALA A 142 -14.41 -8.19 12.21
C ALA A 142 -15.09 -9.55 12.03
N SER A 143 -14.94 -10.20 10.87
CA SER A 143 -15.48 -11.54 10.62
C SER A 143 -14.92 -12.58 11.59
N HIS A 144 -13.62 -12.51 11.91
CA HIS A 144 -13.00 -13.38 12.93
C HIS A 144 -13.59 -13.13 14.32
N ALA A 145 -13.67 -11.87 14.74
CA ALA A 145 -14.25 -11.53 16.03
C ALA A 145 -15.74 -11.89 16.12
N GLN A 146 -16.49 -11.82 15.02
CA GLN A 146 -17.88 -12.30 14.96
C GLN A 146 -17.96 -13.82 15.11
N ALA A 147 -17.13 -14.57 14.39
CA ALA A 147 -17.06 -16.02 14.50
C ALA A 147 -16.70 -16.48 15.93
N ASN A 148 -15.88 -15.69 16.64
CA ASN A 148 -15.48 -15.94 18.02
C ASN A 148 -16.42 -15.31 19.07
N GLY A 149 -17.53 -14.69 18.67
CA GLY A 149 -18.51 -14.07 19.58
C GLY A 149 -18.00 -12.84 20.35
N ARG A 150 -16.91 -12.21 19.90
CA ARG A 150 -16.25 -11.05 20.56
C ARG A 150 -16.64 -9.70 19.96
N PHE A 151 -17.23 -9.68 18.76
CA PHE A 151 -17.62 -8.44 18.09
C PHE A 151 -18.56 -7.59 18.97
N PRO A 152 -18.31 -6.28 19.15
CA PRO A 152 -17.42 -5.40 18.38
C PRO A 152 -16.01 -5.18 18.97
N GLN A 153 -15.57 -6.03 19.89
CA GLN A 153 -14.22 -5.99 20.45
C GLN A 153 -13.31 -6.94 19.67
N PHE A 154 -12.08 -6.50 19.40
CA PHE A 154 -11.10 -7.28 18.65
C PHE A 154 -9.94 -7.65 19.56
N SER A 155 -9.73 -8.94 19.79
CA SER A 155 -8.55 -9.42 20.49
C SER A 155 -7.31 -9.37 19.58
N ALA A 156 -6.12 -9.47 20.16
CA ALA A 156 -4.88 -9.61 19.39
C ALA A 156 -4.93 -10.81 18.43
N GLU A 157 -5.55 -11.93 18.86
CA GLU A 157 -5.74 -13.11 18.02
C GLU A 157 -6.62 -12.81 16.80
N ASP A 158 -7.75 -12.12 16.98
CA ASP A 158 -8.64 -11.76 15.87
C ASP A 158 -7.93 -10.84 14.86
N ILE A 159 -7.10 -9.92 15.35
CA ILE A 159 -6.32 -8.99 14.52
C ILE A 159 -5.27 -9.77 13.71
N LEU A 160 -4.45 -10.59 14.38
CA LEU A 160 -3.39 -11.37 13.72
C LEU A 160 -3.97 -12.36 12.69
N ALA A 161 -5.06 -13.05 13.03
CA ALA A 161 -5.72 -14.00 12.15
C ALA A 161 -6.44 -13.31 10.99
N GLY A 162 -7.14 -12.20 11.27
CA GLY A 162 -7.84 -11.40 10.28
C GLY A 162 -6.90 -10.81 9.23
N VAL A 163 -5.78 -10.23 9.65
CA VAL A 163 -4.74 -9.73 8.73
C VAL A 163 -4.20 -10.88 7.88
N ARG A 164 -3.75 -11.97 8.50
CA ARG A 164 -3.18 -13.13 7.81
C ARG A 164 -4.10 -13.74 6.76
N ASN A 165 -5.40 -13.80 7.03
CA ASN A 165 -6.38 -14.37 6.11
C ASN A 165 -6.68 -13.44 4.92
N ALA A 166 -6.61 -12.14 5.12
CA ALA A 166 -6.89 -11.16 4.07
C ALA A 166 -5.69 -10.89 3.16
N GLU A 167 -4.45 -11.06 3.63
CA GLU A 167 -3.22 -10.79 2.87
C GLU A 167 -3.21 -11.42 1.48
N ALA A 168 -3.61 -12.70 1.36
CA ALA A 168 -3.61 -13.40 0.08
C ALA A 168 -4.51 -12.71 -0.95
N ALA A 169 -5.72 -12.33 -0.55
CA ALA A 169 -6.67 -11.62 -1.41
C ALA A 169 -6.16 -10.22 -1.79
N LEU A 170 -5.48 -9.52 -0.88
CA LEU A 170 -4.89 -8.20 -1.16
C LEU A 170 -3.76 -8.28 -2.18
N VAL A 171 -2.87 -9.28 -2.03
CA VAL A 171 -1.78 -9.51 -2.97
C VAL A 171 -2.31 -9.84 -4.36
N ASP A 172 -3.34 -10.70 -4.45
CA ASP A 172 -3.97 -11.03 -5.71
C ASP A 172 -4.66 -9.82 -6.35
N GLU A 173 -5.31 -8.95 -5.57
CA GLU A 173 -5.85 -7.67 -6.07
C GLU A 173 -4.75 -6.78 -6.66
N VAL A 174 -3.61 -6.67 -5.98
CA VAL A 174 -2.47 -5.89 -6.48
C VAL A 174 -1.95 -6.46 -7.79
N PHE A 175 -1.69 -7.76 -7.86
CA PHE A 175 -1.24 -8.40 -9.11
C PHE A 175 -2.24 -8.20 -10.26
N ASN A 176 -3.54 -8.34 -9.99
CA ASN A 176 -4.57 -8.11 -10.99
C ASN A 176 -4.55 -6.67 -11.53
N SER A 177 -4.31 -5.67 -10.67
CA SER A 177 -4.23 -4.26 -11.10
C SER A 177 -3.07 -3.97 -12.05
N TYR A 178 -1.97 -4.73 -11.97
CA TYR A 178 -0.80 -4.58 -12.83
C TYR A 178 -0.76 -5.55 -14.02
N SER A 179 -1.66 -6.54 -14.08
CA SER A 179 -1.68 -7.57 -15.14
C SER A 179 -1.75 -7.01 -16.56
N SER A 180 -2.34 -5.83 -16.74
CA SER A 180 -2.42 -5.14 -18.04
C SER A 180 -1.12 -4.48 -18.48
N VAL A 181 -0.23 -4.17 -17.53
CA VAL A 181 1.09 -3.55 -17.75
C VAL A 181 2.18 -4.62 -17.77
N TYR A 182 2.11 -5.57 -16.83
CA TYR A 182 3.02 -6.68 -16.68
C TYR A 182 2.26 -8.01 -16.79
N PRO A 183 2.19 -8.59 -18.00
CA PRO A 183 1.66 -9.94 -18.16
C PRO A 183 2.40 -10.92 -17.24
N ASN A 184 1.67 -11.87 -16.64
CA ASN A 184 2.22 -12.87 -15.72
C ASN A 184 2.89 -12.29 -14.46
N VAL A 185 2.57 -11.06 -14.04
CA VAL A 185 3.19 -10.40 -12.86
C VAL A 185 3.23 -11.27 -11.60
N ALA A 186 2.17 -12.03 -11.33
CA ALA A 186 2.11 -12.94 -10.18
C ALA A 186 3.19 -14.02 -10.26
N LEU A 187 3.35 -14.66 -11.43
CA LEU A 187 4.35 -15.71 -11.67
C LEU A 187 5.78 -15.14 -11.68
N ILE A 188 5.96 -13.95 -12.25
CA ILE A 188 7.26 -13.26 -12.24
C ILE A 188 7.68 -12.95 -10.79
N ALA A 189 6.73 -12.50 -9.96
CA ALA A 189 6.98 -12.20 -8.54
C ALA A 189 7.37 -13.43 -7.72
N GLU A 190 6.97 -14.65 -8.12
CA GLU A 190 7.36 -15.89 -7.43
C GLU A 190 8.88 -16.14 -7.42
N ALA A 191 9.64 -15.50 -8.31
CA ALA A 191 11.11 -15.57 -8.26
C ALA A 191 11.71 -14.95 -6.98
N LEU A 192 10.95 -14.12 -6.26
CA LEU A 192 11.32 -13.58 -4.94
C LEU A 192 11.02 -14.56 -3.80
N SER A 193 10.45 -15.73 -4.09
CA SER A 193 10.04 -16.69 -3.07
C SER A 193 11.23 -17.19 -2.27
N GLY A 194 11.09 -17.19 -0.94
CA GLY A 194 12.15 -17.63 -0.02
C GLY A 194 13.30 -16.64 0.18
N LEU A 195 13.28 -15.45 -0.45
CA LEU A 195 14.23 -14.39 -0.10
C LEU A 195 14.02 -13.93 1.36
N PRO A 196 15.06 -13.43 2.04
CA PRO A 196 14.91 -12.86 3.38
C PRO A 196 14.16 -11.53 3.33
N ARG A 197 13.63 -11.11 4.49
CA ARG A 197 12.84 -9.87 4.60
C ARG A 197 13.63 -8.63 4.15
N MET A 198 14.93 -8.62 4.44
CA MET A 198 15.88 -7.59 4.05
C MET A 198 17.05 -8.24 3.33
N PHE A 199 17.49 -7.67 2.20
CA PHE A 199 18.52 -8.23 1.35
C PHE A 199 19.19 -7.15 0.49
N THR A 200 20.39 -7.42 -0.02
CA THR A 200 21.06 -6.54 -0.98
C THR A 200 20.46 -6.70 -2.38
N GLY A 201 20.31 -5.60 -3.12
CA GLY A 201 19.69 -5.54 -4.45
C GLY A 201 20.26 -6.54 -5.48
N ASN A 202 21.51 -6.99 -5.32
CA ASN A 202 22.11 -8.03 -6.14
C ASN A 202 21.32 -9.37 -6.16
N LEU A 203 20.51 -9.66 -5.14
CA LEU A 203 19.66 -10.85 -5.13
C LEU A 203 18.53 -10.74 -6.16
N LEU A 204 18.08 -9.53 -6.51
CA LEU A 204 17.10 -9.33 -7.60
C LEU A 204 17.69 -9.76 -8.93
N ASP A 205 18.94 -9.42 -9.20
CA ASP A 205 19.63 -9.80 -10.45
C ASP A 205 19.89 -11.30 -10.52
N LYS A 206 20.08 -11.96 -9.37
CA LYS A 206 20.16 -13.43 -9.28
C LYS A 206 18.80 -14.11 -9.46
N ALA A 207 17.72 -13.46 -9.04
CA ALA A 207 16.35 -13.97 -9.18
C ALA A 207 15.80 -13.76 -10.61
N ALA A 208 16.11 -12.63 -11.24
CA ALA A 208 15.54 -12.21 -12.52
C ALA A 208 15.64 -13.26 -13.65
N PRO A 209 16.77 -13.97 -13.87
CA PRO A 209 16.89 -14.95 -14.95
C PRO A 209 15.88 -16.10 -14.88
N LYS A 210 15.43 -16.46 -13.67
CA LYS A 210 14.41 -17.51 -13.46
C LYS A 210 13.05 -17.15 -14.07
N THR A 211 12.83 -15.86 -14.34
CA THR A 211 11.56 -15.35 -14.88
C THR A 211 11.59 -15.15 -16.39
N ALA A 212 12.73 -15.29 -17.06
CA ALA A 212 12.93 -14.85 -18.44
C ALA A 212 11.87 -15.39 -19.43
N SER A 213 11.42 -16.64 -19.24
CA SER A 213 10.38 -17.28 -20.07
C SER A 213 8.95 -16.76 -19.83
N LEU A 214 8.72 -16.03 -18.74
CA LEU A 214 7.41 -15.49 -18.37
C LEU A 214 7.15 -14.11 -18.97
N TRP A 215 8.21 -13.43 -19.44
CA TRP A 215 8.12 -12.11 -20.05
C TRP A 215 7.66 -12.22 -21.51
N PRO A 216 6.87 -11.26 -22.00
CA PRO A 216 6.62 -11.13 -23.42
C PRO A 216 7.92 -10.99 -24.24
N ASN A 217 7.86 -11.39 -25.51
CA ASN A 217 9.03 -11.41 -26.39
C ASN A 217 9.81 -10.08 -26.37
N ARG A 218 11.11 -10.16 -26.05
CA ARG A 218 12.07 -9.04 -25.99
C ARG A 218 11.84 -7.99 -24.89
N GLU A 219 10.94 -8.22 -23.94
CA GLU A 219 10.74 -7.30 -22.81
C GLU A 219 11.63 -7.60 -21.60
N TYR A 220 12.13 -8.85 -21.49
CA TYR A 220 12.96 -9.26 -20.37
C TYR A 220 14.29 -8.50 -20.31
N SER A 221 14.60 -7.99 -19.13
CA SER A 221 15.96 -7.64 -18.69
C SER A 221 16.01 -7.61 -17.16
N PRO A 222 17.20 -7.75 -16.53
CA PRO A 222 17.33 -7.58 -15.08
C PRO A 222 16.82 -6.22 -14.60
N TYR A 223 17.06 -5.16 -15.37
CA TYR A 223 16.54 -3.82 -15.08
C TYR A 223 15.00 -3.80 -15.06
N ARG A 224 14.34 -4.41 -16.06
CA ARG A 224 12.88 -4.51 -16.10
C ARG A 224 12.30 -5.31 -14.95
N PHE A 225 12.99 -6.36 -14.49
CA PHE A 225 12.59 -7.08 -13.29
C PHE A 225 12.65 -6.21 -12.04
N ARG A 226 13.76 -5.46 -11.83
CA ARG A 226 13.87 -4.49 -10.72
C ARG A 226 12.78 -3.42 -10.77
N GLN A 227 12.53 -2.89 -11.96
CA GLN A 227 11.46 -1.93 -12.20
C GLN A 227 10.10 -2.53 -11.79
N LEU A 228 9.74 -3.71 -12.30
CA LEU A 228 8.47 -4.37 -11.98
C LEU A 228 8.27 -4.56 -10.47
N VAL A 229 9.27 -5.07 -9.74
CA VAL A 229 9.10 -5.34 -8.30
C VAL A 229 9.00 -4.06 -7.46
N ALA A 230 9.58 -2.95 -7.93
CA ALA A 230 9.45 -1.64 -7.32
C ALA A 230 8.09 -1.00 -7.64
N GLU A 231 7.69 -0.98 -8.93
CA GLU A 231 6.43 -0.40 -9.41
C GLU A 231 5.20 -1.05 -8.79
N VAL A 232 5.21 -2.39 -8.65
CA VAL A 232 4.13 -3.15 -8.01
C VAL A 232 4.13 -2.93 -6.48
N GLY A 233 5.20 -2.39 -5.91
CA GLY A 233 5.35 -2.14 -4.49
C GLY A 233 5.64 -3.40 -3.67
N ILE A 234 6.28 -4.40 -4.28
CA ILE A 234 6.70 -5.64 -3.61
C ILE A 234 8.00 -5.39 -2.86
N VAL A 235 8.95 -4.71 -3.51
CA VAL A 235 10.28 -4.42 -2.99
C VAL A 235 10.43 -2.92 -2.79
N GLY A 236 10.90 -2.54 -1.61
CA GLY A 236 11.25 -1.18 -1.24
C GLY A 236 12.74 -1.05 -0.98
N ARG A 237 13.23 0.19 -0.94
CA ARG A 237 14.61 0.51 -0.58
C ARG A 237 14.69 0.88 0.89
N VAL A 238 15.62 0.27 1.62
CA VAL A 238 15.90 0.63 3.01
C VAL A 238 16.39 2.06 3.07
N ARG A 239 15.77 2.85 3.92
CA ARG A 239 16.21 4.20 4.24
C ARG A 239 17.01 4.23 5.52
N ARG A 240 16.49 3.57 6.55
CA ARG A 240 17.10 3.50 7.88
C ARG A 240 16.80 2.15 8.50
N PHE A 241 17.81 1.61 9.17
CA PHE A 241 17.67 0.41 9.97
C PHE A 241 18.10 0.69 11.41
N ASP A 242 17.16 0.62 12.34
CA ASP A 242 17.46 0.64 13.77
C ASP A 242 17.68 -0.79 14.27
N ARG A 243 18.95 -1.11 14.49
CA ARG A 243 19.37 -2.45 14.97
C ARG A 243 18.87 -2.76 16.38
N SER A 244 18.63 -1.75 17.23
CA SER A 244 18.17 -1.99 18.61
C SER A 244 16.70 -2.34 18.69
N SER A 245 15.85 -1.71 17.87
CA SER A 245 14.41 -1.99 17.82
C SER A 245 14.04 -3.06 16.80
N GLY A 246 14.94 -3.36 15.84
CA GLY A 246 14.66 -4.24 14.71
C GLY A 246 13.76 -3.58 13.66
N ILE A 247 13.57 -2.26 13.72
CA ILE A 247 12.71 -1.51 12.80
C ILE A 247 13.50 -1.12 11.55
N VAL A 248 12.95 -1.47 10.39
CA VAL A 248 13.46 -1.10 9.07
C VAL A 248 12.49 -0.13 8.42
N GLU A 249 12.90 1.13 8.33
CA GLU A 249 12.19 2.17 7.60
C GLU A 249 12.56 2.06 6.12
N ALA A 250 11.54 1.94 5.25
CA ALA A 250 11.77 1.71 3.84
C ALA A 250 10.83 2.54 2.95
N ASP A 251 11.39 2.93 1.80
CA ASP A 251 10.69 3.64 0.75
C ASP A 251 10.13 2.65 -0.27
N PHE A 252 8.83 2.76 -0.54
CA PHE A 252 8.15 2.02 -1.60
C PHE A 252 7.65 2.99 -2.67
N GLU A 253 7.66 2.56 -3.94
CA GLU A 253 7.32 3.46 -5.06
C GLU A 253 5.91 4.06 -4.94
N TYR A 254 4.94 3.29 -4.44
CA TYR A 254 3.57 3.80 -4.24
C TYR A 254 3.48 4.96 -3.24
N GLY A 255 4.50 5.18 -2.41
CA GLY A 255 4.60 6.30 -1.48
C GLY A 255 5.26 7.55 -2.07
N SER A 256 5.75 7.48 -3.32
CA SER A 256 6.49 8.54 -4.00
C SER A 256 5.80 8.96 -5.30
N HIS A 257 6.02 10.20 -5.73
CA HIS A 257 5.61 10.67 -7.06
C HIS A 257 6.65 10.34 -8.15
N GLN A 258 7.79 9.79 -7.77
CA GLN A 258 8.91 9.46 -8.65
C GLN A 258 9.16 7.95 -8.64
N ARG A 259 9.69 7.44 -9.76
CA ARG A 259 10.14 6.06 -9.89
C ARG A 259 11.18 5.72 -8.83
N LEU A 260 11.03 4.58 -8.17
CA LEU A 260 12.02 4.07 -7.22
C LEU A 260 13.05 3.23 -7.98
N GLY A 261 14.17 3.85 -8.35
CA GLY A 261 15.28 3.16 -8.97
C GLY A 261 16.04 2.27 -7.98
N LEU A 262 15.80 0.96 -8.01
CA LEU A 262 16.53 -0.04 -7.22
C LEU A 262 17.89 -0.37 -7.88
N GLN A 263 18.97 -0.20 -7.13
CA GLN A 263 20.34 -0.51 -7.53
C GLN A 263 20.82 -1.85 -6.95
N VAL A 264 21.88 -2.40 -7.55
CA VAL A 264 22.50 -3.67 -7.11
C VAL A 264 23.08 -3.57 -5.70
N THR A 265 23.53 -2.38 -5.32
CA THR A 265 24.16 -2.07 -4.03
C THR A 265 23.16 -1.60 -2.97
N ASP A 266 21.90 -1.38 -3.32
CA ASP A 266 20.90 -0.92 -2.37
C ASP A 266 20.58 -2.03 -1.37
N ASP A 267 20.35 -1.64 -0.12
CA ASP A 267 19.65 -2.50 0.83
C ASP A 267 18.15 -2.43 0.51
N CYS A 268 17.54 -3.57 0.28
CA CYS A 268 16.15 -3.75 -0.14
C CYS A 268 15.36 -4.51 0.92
N VAL A 269 14.04 -4.33 0.92
CA VAL A 269 13.11 -5.09 1.75
C VAL A 269 11.90 -5.55 0.97
N ILE A 270 11.34 -6.70 1.36
CA ILE A 270 10.01 -7.12 0.90
C ILE A 270 8.95 -6.46 1.77
N HIS A 271 7.89 -5.97 1.14
CA HIS A 271 6.75 -5.38 1.82
C HIS A 271 5.97 -6.44 2.64
N PRO A 272 5.54 -6.15 3.89
CA PRO A 272 4.91 -7.13 4.79
C PRO A 272 3.71 -7.89 4.19
N MET A 273 2.87 -7.18 3.44
CA MET A 273 1.71 -7.75 2.73
C MET A 273 2.06 -8.97 1.85
N PHE A 274 3.29 -9.07 1.33
CA PHE A 274 3.70 -10.16 0.43
C PHE A 274 4.39 -11.33 1.14
N TYR A 275 4.68 -11.23 2.45
CA TYR A 275 5.47 -12.22 3.18
C TYR A 275 4.93 -13.64 3.06
N ARG A 276 3.61 -13.79 3.19
CA ARG A 276 2.95 -15.11 3.09
C ARG A 276 2.94 -15.63 1.66
N LYS A 277 2.55 -14.80 0.68
CA LYS A 277 2.46 -15.21 -0.73
C LYS A 277 3.83 -15.66 -1.27
N LEU A 278 4.88 -14.94 -0.92
CA LEU A 278 6.25 -15.18 -1.38
C LEU A 278 7.05 -16.05 -0.41
N ASN A 279 6.43 -16.67 0.60
CA ASN A 279 7.12 -17.51 1.58
C ASN A 279 8.45 -16.90 2.08
N VAL A 280 8.43 -15.61 2.43
CA VAL A 280 9.63 -14.84 2.76
C VAL A 280 10.30 -15.44 4.00
N ALA A 281 11.62 -15.60 3.95
CA ALA A 281 12.38 -16.20 5.04
C ALA A 281 12.30 -15.34 6.31
N LYS A 282 12.11 -16.00 7.45
CA LYS A 282 11.95 -15.37 8.78
C LYS A 282 13.26 -15.40 9.59
N ASP A 283 14.37 -15.20 8.91
CA ASP A 283 15.73 -15.32 9.45
C ASP A 283 16.05 -14.33 10.59
N GLN A 284 15.47 -13.13 10.57
CA GLN A 284 15.74 -12.09 11.57
C GLN A 284 14.45 -11.46 12.11
N PRO A 285 14.36 -11.10 13.41
CA PRO A 285 13.20 -10.43 13.99
C PRO A 285 13.15 -8.95 13.55
N LEU A 286 12.79 -8.73 12.28
CA LEU A 286 12.71 -7.41 11.65
C LEU A 286 11.26 -6.98 11.41
N THR A 287 10.98 -5.71 11.66
CA THR A 287 9.72 -5.05 11.38
C THR A 287 9.91 -4.03 10.27
N VAL A 288 9.36 -4.32 9.08
CA VAL A 288 9.41 -3.38 7.95
C VAL A 288 8.27 -2.36 8.07
N MET A 289 8.66 -1.09 8.01
CA MET A 289 7.81 0.08 8.12
C MET A 289 7.79 0.82 6.78
N PRO A 290 6.72 0.66 5.97
CA PRO A 290 6.71 1.12 4.58
C PRO A 290 6.32 2.60 4.40
N PHE A 291 6.12 3.36 5.48
CA PHE A 291 5.70 4.77 5.47
C PHE A 291 6.41 5.60 6.56
N PRO A 292 7.76 5.69 6.53
CA PRO A 292 8.54 6.23 7.65
C PRO A 292 8.39 7.73 7.91
N ASP A 293 7.95 8.51 6.93
CA ASP A 293 7.98 9.98 6.96
C ASP A 293 6.71 10.67 7.42
N HIS A 294 5.66 9.94 7.76
CA HIS A 294 4.41 10.64 8.02
C HIS A 294 4.48 11.37 9.37
N PRO A 295 4.35 12.71 9.45
CA PRO A 295 4.38 13.44 10.73
C PRO A 295 3.28 12.96 11.69
N ASP A 296 2.17 12.46 11.15
CA ASP A 296 1.10 11.81 11.91
C ASP A 296 1.44 10.38 12.43
N TYR A 297 2.66 9.89 12.17
CA TYR A 297 3.17 8.59 12.64
C TYR A 297 4.20 8.72 13.75
N VAL A 298 4.69 9.93 14.02
CA VAL A 298 5.51 10.22 15.19
C VAL A 298 4.56 10.17 16.39
N MET A 299 4.42 8.98 16.98
CA MET A 299 3.75 8.78 18.26
C MET A 299 4.63 9.25 19.41
#